data_AF-A0A1K0GDH8-F1
#
_entry.id   AF-A0A1K0GDH8-F1
#
_cell.length_a   1.000
_cell.length_b   1.000
_cell.length_c   1.000
_cell.angle_alpha   90.00
_cell.angle_beta   90.00
_cell.angle_gamma   90.00
#
_symmetry.space_group_name_H-M   'P 1'
#
loop_
_entity.id
_entity.type
_entity.pdbx_description
1 polymer ?
#
loop_
_entity_poly.entity_id
_entity_poly.type
_entity_poly.pdbx_seq_one_letter_code
_entity_poly.pdbx_strand_id
1 'polypeptide(L)'
;MAPTLAKLFLASRRSSTSSLIVMASALHHSPVRLLISWATSTLTFFTSRACRSWDVRNTEVYDLQQALVDYDHVYVYGNKRGARQESVIKVFAHQTPIDPAPQSSAILQKVTASRCFEKTWGPKLGAHEADEKGAMPRSVAASSKLKKRAPGDSSGSKDFDYYLHLIKLKPNMPTLTNDELEEHFGTQIYYKGTPMLSTKAVSETVVQHALKHFGKVWLIGPASSAGDVSRYLHLQKVMENDEEILDPLTPDWKPVHQDVEAVRKFGLQYGDNALYLRYGRPFAKRKKPGFLGFKAPGWKIVEKAGIREYKVPEWKDIEKQSTIYNLRETGLPELRAHLDKENYLKVHDPLHDPLHDPRLDPLHEKLLGFALDKDGSVLFKDFSQHVRA
;
A
#
# COMPACT_ATOMS: atom_id res chain seq x y z
N MET A 1 3.82 -50.06 -41.22
CA MET A 1 3.85 -48.67 -41.74
C MET A 1 4.00 -47.75 -40.56
N ALA A 2 5.19 -47.15 -40.42
CA ALA A 2 5.62 -46.39 -39.25
C ALA A 2 5.43 -44.89 -39.49
N PRO A 3 5.10 -44.10 -38.46
CA PRO A 3 5.31 -42.67 -38.51
C PRO A 3 6.64 -42.28 -37.82
N THR A 4 7.32 -41.40 -38.54
CA THR A 4 8.62 -40.80 -38.35
C THR A 4 8.69 -39.99 -37.04
N LEU A 5 9.65 -40.30 -36.16
CA LEU A 5 10.04 -39.45 -35.03
C LEU A 5 11.25 -38.60 -35.42
N ALA A 6 11.07 -37.28 -35.42
CA ALA A 6 12.16 -36.32 -35.55
C ALA A 6 13.00 -36.32 -34.27
N LYS A 7 14.31 -36.52 -34.44
CA LYS A 7 15.34 -36.38 -33.40
C LYS A 7 15.56 -34.90 -33.11
N LEU A 8 15.48 -34.51 -31.84
CA LEU A 8 16.04 -33.25 -31.35
C LEU A 8 17.24 -33.58 -30.47
N PHE A 9 18.42 -33.19 -30.95
CA PHE A 9 19.69 -33.24 -30.22
C PHE A 9 19.71 -32.11 -29.18
N LEU A 10 19.92 -32.45 -27.91
CA LEU A 10 20.48 -31.52 -26.93
C LEU A 10 21.73 -32.16 -26.34
N ALA A 11 22.87 -31.74 -26.88
CA ALA A 11 24.17 -31.96 -26.25
C ALA A 11 24.28 -31.02 -25.05
N SER A 12 24.08 -31.54 -23.83
CA SER A 12 24.42 -30.82 -22.60
C SER A 12 25.78 -31.29 -22.10
N ARG A 13 26.77 -30.40 -22.20
CA ARG A 13 28.08 -30.54 -21.57
C ARG A 13 27.93 -30.56 -20.05
N ARG A 14 28.69 -31.45 -19.41
CA ARG A 14 28.87 -31.57 -17.96
C ARG A 14 29.01 -30.20 -17.28
N SER A 15 28.09 -29.88 -16.38
CA SER A 15 28.34 -29.05 -15.22
C SER A 15 27.42 -29.51 -14.09
N SER A 16 28.02 -29.88 -12.97
CA SER A 16 27.36 -30.31 -11.74
C SER A 16 26.64 -29.11 -11.11
N THR A 17 25.33 -29.01 -11.26
CA THR A 17 24.45 -28.33 -10.29
C THR A 17 23.04 -28.93 -10.35
N SER A 18 22.55 -29.35 -9.20
CA SER A 18 21.24 -29.97 -8.99
C SER A 18 20.09 -29.03 -9.41
N SER A 19 19.14 -29.53 -10.19
CA SER A 19 17.93 -28.81 -10.60
C SER A 19 16.73 -29.23 -9.76
N LEU A 20 15.91 -28.27 -9.33
CA LEU A 20 14.61 -28.50 -8.71
C LEU A 20 13.57 -28.75 -9.81
N ILE A 21 12.82 -29.85 -9.74
CA ILE A 21 11.71 -30.14 -10.66
C ILE A 21 10.40 -29.90 -9.90
N VAL A 22 9.56 -29.01 -10.42
CA VAL A 22 8.18 -28.84 -9.95
C VAL A 22 7.27 -29.53 -10.97
N MET A 23 6.61 -30.61 -10.57
CA MET A 23 5.56 -31.24 -11.39
C MET A 23 4.19 -30.98 -10.77
N ALA A 24 3.28 -30.42 -11.56
CA ALA A 24 1.87 -30.35 -11.25
C ALA A 24 1.14 -31.41 -12.07
N SER A 25 0.37 -32.28 -11.41
CA SER A 25 -0.54 -33.22 -12.07
C SER A 25 -1.97 -32.90 -11.65
N ALA A 26 -2.85 -32.71 -12.63
CA ALA A 26 -4.26 -32.44 -12.40
C ALA A 26 -5.05 -33.74 -12.60
N LEU A 27 -5.66 -34.24 -11.52
CA LEU A 27 -6.74 -35.22 -11.60
C LEU A 27 -7.95 -34.71 -10.80
N HIS A 28 -9.12 -34.99 -11.33
CA HIS A 28 -10.41 -34.39 -10.97
C HIS A 28 -10.76 -34.47 -9.47
N HIS A 29 -11.31 -33.35 -8.98
CA HIS A 29 -11.97 -33.15 -7.68
C HIS A 29 -11.13 -33.34 -6.40
N SER A 30 -10.01 -32.61 -6.27
CA SER A 30 -9.42 -32.29 -4.96
C SER A 30 -8.54 -31.01 -5.01
N PRO A 31 -8.38 -30.30 -3.88
CA PRO A 31 -7.57 -29.07 -3.83
C PRO A 31 -6.11 -29.36 -4.17
N VAL A 32 -5.53 -28.49 -5.01
CA VAL A 32 -4.14 -28.56 -5.47
C VAL A 32 -3.20 -28.57 -4.26
N ARG A 33 -2.48 -29.69 -4.05
CA ARG A 33 -1.41 -29.80 -3.06
C ARG A 33 -0.07 -29.52 -3.72
N LEU A 34 0.63 -28.51 -3.23
CA LEU A 34 2.02 -28.23 -3.59
C LEU A 34 2.92 -29.13 -2.72
N LEU A 35 3.46 -30.19 -3.31
CA LEU A 35 4.44 -31.05 -2.65
C LEU A 35 5.84 -30.49 -2.89
N ILE A 36 6.47 -29.95 -1.84
CA ILE A 36 7.87 -29.54 -1.86
C ILE A 36 8.69 -30.72 -1.31
N SER A 37 9.51 -31.33 -2.17
CA SER A 37 10.46 -32.37 -1.77
C SER A 37 11.76 -31.73 -1.28
N TRP A 38 12.15 -32.02 -0.04
CA TRP A 38 13.34 -31.46 0.61
C TRP A 38 14.53 -32.41 0.45
N ALA A 39 15.44 -32.11 -0.48
CA ALA A 39 16.73 -32.81 -0.57
C ALA A 39 17.88 -32.01 0.08
N THR A 40 17.69 -30.72 0.34
CA THR A 40 18.68 -29.88 1.03
C THR A 40 17.95 -28.87 1.91
N SER A 41 18.35 -28.77 3.18
CA SER A 41 17.70 -27.98 4.24
C SER A 41 17.85 -26.46 4.09
N THR A 42 17.64 -25.93 2.89
CA THR A 42 17.82 -24.52 2.54
C THR A 42 16.56 -24.02 1.84
N LEU A 43 15.88 -23.02 2.42
CA LEU A 43 14.74 -22.35 1.79
C LEU A 43 15.27 -21.14 1.00
N THR A 44 15.09 -21.14 -0.32
CA THR A 44 15.59 -20.07 -1.19
C THR A 44 14.42 -19.38 -1.89
N PHE A 45 14.26 -18.07 -1.68
CA PHE A 45 13.26 -17.26 -2.38
C PHE A 45 13.91 -16.54 -3.56
N PHE A 46 13.23 -16.51 -4.71
CA PHE A 46 13.69 -15.76 -5.89
C PHE A 46 12.94 -14.44 -5.98
N THR A 47 13.66 -13.32 -5.80
CA THR A 47 13.20 -11.98 -6.18
C THR A 47 14.22 -11.35 -7.12
N SER A 48 13.78 -10.46 -8.01
CA SER A 48 14.55 -10.02 -9.19
C SER A 48 15.79 -9.16 -8.88
N ARG A 49 16.10 -8.85 -7.61
CA ARG A 49 17.38 -8.22 -7.22
C ARG A 49 17.85 -8.73 -5.85
N ALA A 50 19.04 -9.33 -5.85
CA ALA A 50 19.84 -9.85 -4.72
C ALA A 50 19.29 -11.08 -3.95
N CYS A 51 19.89 -12.25 -4.20
CA CYS A 51 19.67 -13.47 -3.43
C CYS A 51 20.10 -13.29 -1.97
N ARG A 52 19.19 -13.53 -1.01
CA ARG A 52 19.53 -13.86 0.37
C ARG A 52 19.03 -15.28 0.67
N SER A 53 19.95 -16.19 0.96
CA SER A 53 19.62 -17.52 1.48
C SER A 53 19.44 -17.46 3.00
N TRP A 54 18.43 -18.17 3.51
CA TRP A 54 18.15 -18.25 4.94
C TRP A 54 18.51 -19.63 5.46
N ASP A 55 19.30 -19.70 6.53
CA ASP A 55 19.68 -20.96 7.18
C ASP A 55 18.71 -21.29 8.33
N VAL A 56 17.94 -22.36 8.17
CA VAL A 56 16.88 -22.79 9.10
C VAL A 56 17.43 -23.72 10.21
N ARG A 57 18.72 -24.10 10.15
CA ARG A 57 19.33 -25.18 10.95
C ARG A 57 19.31 -25.00 12.47
N ASN A 58 19.05 -23.81 13.00
CA ASN A 58 19.09 -23.55 14.45
C ASN A 58 17.72 -23.63 15.16
N THR A 59 16.71 -24.30 14.58
CA THR A 59 15.42 -24.50 15.26
C THR A 59 15.03 -25.98 15.19
N GLU A 60 15.05 -26.69 16.33
CA GLU A 60 14.55 -28.06 16.42
C GLU A 60 13.01 -28.07 16.34
N VAL A 61 12.47 -28.33 15.15
CA VAL A 61 11.03 -28.55 14.94
C VAL A 61 10.88 -29.78 14.04
N TYR A 62 10.33 -30.85 14.60
CA TYR A 62 10.33 -32.17 13.97
C TYR A 62 9.35 -32.30 12.78
N ASP A 63 8.41 -31.37 12.61
CA ASP A 63 7.44 -31.38 11.52
C ASP A 63 7.07 -29.96 11.06
N LEU A 64 7.96 -29.35 10.28
CA LEU A 64 7.65 -28.14 9.51
C LEU A 64 6.88 -28.53 8.25
N GLN A 65 5.58 -28.28 8.23
CA GLN A 65 4.71 -28.75 7.14
C GLN A 65 4.44 -27.66 6.10
N GLN A 66 4.27 -26.39 6.53
CA GLN A 66 3.91 -25.29 5.65
C GLN A 66 4.48 -23.95 6.12
N ALA A 67 4.83 -23.06 5.19
CA ALA A 67 5.14 -21.66 5.47
C ALA A 67 4.24 -20.77 4.61
N LEU A 68 3.69 -19.71 5.21
CA LEU A 68 2.80 -18.75 4.58
C LEU A 68 3.43 -17.36 4.66
N VAL A 69 3.35 -16.59 3.58
CA VAL A 69 3.79 -15.21 3.55
C VAL A 69 2.56 -14.29 3.49
N ASP A 70 2.51 -13.35 4.41
CA ASP A 70 1.62 -12.19 4.47
C ASP A 70 2.49 -10.94 4.39
N TYR A 71 1.97 -9.81 3.90
CA TYR A 71 2.70 -8.59 3.51
C TYR A 71 4.05 -8.38 4.21
N ASP A 72 4.02 -8.29 5.55
CA ASP A 72 5.20 -8.03 6.39
C ASP A 72 5.62 -9.24 7.25
N HIS A 73 4.99 -10.41 7.13
CA HIS A 73 5.23 -11.55 8.02
C HIS A 73 5.25 -12.91 7.32
N VAL A 74 6.20 -13.76 7.70
CA VAL A 74 6.20 -15.19 7.34
C VAL A 74 5.73 -16.01 8.54
N TYR A 75 4.61 -16.70 8.37
CA TYR A 75 4.03 -17.62 9.35
C TYR A 75 4.46 -19.04 9.03
N VAL A 76 5.06 -19.71 9.99
CA VAL A 76 5.51 -21.09 9.85
C VAL A 76 4.62 -22.00 10.70
N TYR A 77 3.99 -22.97 10.04
CA TYR A 77 3.03 -23.89 10.63
C TYR A 77 3.63 -25.28 10.81
N GLY A 78 3.25 -25.92 11.91
CA GLY A 78 3.54 -27.32 12.17
C GLY A 78 2.83 -27.79 13.43
N ASN A 79 3.11 -29.03 13.81
CA ASN A 79 2.60 -29.61 15.06
C ASN A 79 3.60 -29.33 16.19
N LYS A 80 3.15 -28.61 17.23
CA LYS A 80 3.91 -28.51 18.49
C LYS A 80 3.89 -29.88 19.17
N ARG A 81 4.98 -30.27 19.83
CA ARG A 81 5.08 -31.58 20.53
C ARG A 81 3.92 -31.72 21.54
N GLY A 82 3.08 -32.73 21.35
CA GLY A 82 1.89 -32.99 22.19
C GLY A 82 0.60 -32.32 21.72
N ALA A 83 0.63 -31.48 20.68
CA ALA A 83 -0.57 -30.91 20.08
C ALA A 83 -1.14 -31.84 18.99
N ARG A 84 -2.45 -32.06 18.99
CA ARG A 84 -3.16 -32.83 17.96
C ARG A 84 -3.56 -32.00 16.73
N GLN A 85 -3.28 -30.70 16.72
CA GLN A 85 -3.66 -29.77 15.67
C GLN A 85 -2.48 -28.88 15.27
N GLU A 86 -2.45 -28.51 13.98
CA GLU A 86 -1.49 -27.56 13.42
C GLU A 86 -1.64 -26.19 14.09
N SER A 87 -0.51 -25.57 14.43
CA SER A 87 -0.47 -24.24 15.02
C SER A 87 0.66 -23.40 14.42
N VAL A 88 0.57 -22.08 14.56
CA VAL A 88 1.67 -21.18 14.20
C VAL A 88 2.79 -21.41 15.21
N ILE A 89 3.92 -21.92 14.73
CA ILE A 89 5.09 -22.22 15.58
C ILE A 89 6.01 -21.01 15.62
N LYS A 90 6.15 -20.28 14.51
CA LYS A 90 7.06 -19.14 14.42
C LYS A 90 6.53 -18.08 13.46
N VAL A 91 6.72 -16.81 13.81
CA VAL A 91 6.38 -15.65 12.99
C VAL A 91 7.66 -14.85 12.77
N PHE A 92 7.99 -14.56 11.52
CA PHE A 92 9.14 -13.72 11.16
C PHE A 92 8.61 -12.44 10.55
N ALA A 93 9.15 -11.28 10.95
CA ALA A 93 8.87 -10.01 10.28
C ALA A 93 9.79 -9.86 9.05
N HIS A 94 9.22 -9.51 7.90
CA HIS A 94 9.92 -9.24 6.66
C HIS A 94 10.01 -7.72 6.46
N GLN A 95 11.16 -7.23 6.00
CA GLN A 95 11.43 -5.77 5.89
C GLN A 95 10.97 -5.16 4.55
N THR A 96 10.53 -6.00 3.60
CA THR A 96 10.00 -5.56 2.31
C THR A 96 8.66 -6.24 2.03
N PRO A 97 7.63 -5.51 1.54
CA PRO A 97 6.31 -6.09 1.29
C PRO A 97 6.39 -7.23 0.27
N ILE A 98 5.72 -8.35 0.56
CA ILE A 98 5.52 -9.46 -0.38
C ILE A 98 4.03 -9.57 -0.71
N ASP A 99 3.67 -9.77 -1.99
CA ASP A 99 2.28 -9.94 -2.39
C ASP A 99 1.65 -11.19 -1.76
N PRO A 100 0.46 -11.09 -1.14
CA PRO A 100 -0.15 -12.19 -0.42
C PRO A 100 -0.67 -13.27 -1.36
N ALA A 101 -0.62 -14.53 -0.91
CA ALA A 101 -1.19 -15.65 -1.65
C ALA A 101 -2.73 -15.57 -1.76
N PRO A 102 -3.36 -16.16 -2.81
CA PRO A 102 -4.81 -16.04 -3.11
C PRO A 102 -5.80 -16.53 -2.04
N GLN A 103 -5.33 -17.13 -0.94
CA GLN A 103 -6.17 -17.66 0.15
C GLN A 103 -5.96 -16.93 1.49
N SER A 104 -5.33 -15.75 1.48
CA SER A 104 -4.93 -15.01 2.69
C SER A 104 -6.09 -14.76 3.67
N SER A 105 -7.32 -14.53 3.21
CA SER A 105 -8.49 -14.22 4.07
C SER A 105 -8.98 -15.40 4.91
N ALA A 106 -9.15 -16.59 4.31
CA ALA A 106 -9.54 -17.80 5.03
C ALA A 106 -8.46 -18.25 6.04
N ILE A 107 -7.21 -17.90 5.76
CA ILE A 107 -6.05 -18.22 6.58
C ILE A 107 -5.89 -17.21 7.72
N LEU A 108 -6.16 -15.92 7.48
CA LEU A 108 -6.24 -14.88 8.52
C LEU A 108 -7.29 -15.23 9.59
N GLN A 109 -8.41 -15.84 9.19
CA GLN A 109 -9.42 -16.35 10.11
C GLN A 109 -8.88 -17.48 11.00
N LYS A 110 -8.11 -18.43 10.43
CA LYS A 110 -7.45 -19.50 11.21
C LYS A 110 -6.39 -18.95 12.17
N VAL A 111 -5.58 -17.98 11.74
CA VAL A 111 -4.58 -17.32 12.62
C VAL A 111 -5.25 -16.62 13.79
N THR A 112 -6.32 -15.89 13.51
CA THR A 112 -7.11 -15.20 14.53
C THR A 112 -7.72 -16.20 15.52
N ALA A 113 -8.29 -17.30 15.02
CA ALA A 113 -8.86 -18.37 15.85
C ALA A 113 -7.81 -19.05 16.76
N SER A 114 -6.63 -19.37 16.23
CA SER A 114 -5.53 -19.97 17.01
C SER A 114 -4.99 -19.02 18.09
N ARG A 115 -4.89 -17.71 17.81
CA ARG A 115 -4.49 -16.69 18.80
C ARG A 115 -5.53 -16.54 19.92
N CYS A 116 -6.81 -16.65 19.59
CA CYS A 116 -7.89 -16.67 20.58
C CYS A 116 -7.79 -17.92 21.48
N PHE A 117 -7.49 -19.10 20.92
CA PHE A 117 -7.34 -20.34 21.68
C PHE A 117 -6.17 -20.26 22.70
N GLU A 118 -4.99 -19.77 22.29
CA GLU A 118 -3.84 -19.62 23.20
C GLU A 118 -4.12 -18.65 24.35
N LYS A 119 -4.83 -17.54 24.10
CA LYS A 119 -5.20 -16.58 25.17
C LYS A 119 -6.19 -17.17 26.18
N THR A 120 -7.12 -18.00 25.74
CA THR A 120 -8.19 -18.53 26.60
C THR A 120 -7.78 -19.79 27.36
N TRP A 121 -6.91 -20.63 26.79
CA TRP A 121 -6.59 -21.95 27.34
C TRP A 121 -5.11 -22.18 27.71
N GLY A 122 -4.18 -21.37 27.18
CA GLY A 122 -2.75 -21.47 27.46
C GLY A 122 -2.34 -21.45 28.95
N PRO A 123 -2.97 -20.64 29.82
CA PRO A 123 -2.58 -20.59 31.24
C PRO A 123 -2.98 -21.82 32.07
N LYS A 124 -3.94 -22.64 31.61
CA LYS A 124 -4.51 -23.76 32.41
C LYS A 124 -3.76 -25.09 32.25
N LEU A 125 -2.88 -25.21 31.26
CA LEU A 125 -2.18 -26.45 30.94
C LEU A 125 -0.77 -26.57 31.57
N GLY A 126 -0.30 -25.55 32.28
CA GLY A 126 1.06 -25.50 32.85
C GLY A 126 1.17 -25.59 34.38
N ALA A 127 0.08 -25.88 35.11
CA ALA A 127 0.03 -25.78 36.57
C ALA A 127 -0.23 -27.13 37.27
N HIS A 128 0.44 -28.19 36.84
CA HIS A 128 0.46 -29.47 37.57
C HIS A 128 1.79 -30.19 37.35
N GLU A 129 2.89 -29.68 37.92
CA GLU A 129 4.02 -30.52 38.37
C GLU A 129 5.00 -29.72 39.21
N ALA A 130 5.65 -30.41 40.15
CA ALA A 130 6.65 -29.97 41.12
C ALA A 130 6.13 -29.47 42.48
N ASP A 131 5.71 -30.44 43.27
CA ASP A 131 5.77 -30.43 44.74
C ASP A 131 7.08 -31.12 45.18
N GLU A 132 7.74 -30.54 46.18
CA GLU A 132 8.69 -31.12 47.16
C GLU A 132 10.10 -30.50 47.31
N LYS A 133 10.26 -29.92 48.52
CA LYS A 133 11.41 -29.94 49.45
C LYS A 133 12.60 -29.00 49.23
N GLY A 134 12.73 -28.08 50.19
CA GLY A 134 14.01 -27.45 50.55
C GLY A 134 13.85 -26.16 51.37
N ALA A 135 13.81 -26.27 52.70
CA ALA A 135 13.75 -25.15 53.63
C ALA A 135 15.15 -24.54 53.91
N MET A 136 15.26 -23.19 53.94
CA MET A 136 16.15 -22.35 54.78
C MET A 136 16.09 -20.85 54.34
N PRO A 137 16.58 -19.85 55.10
CA PRO A 137 15.71 -18.81 55.66
C PRO A 137 15.93 -17.39 55.11
N ARG A 138 14.90 -16.57 55.38
CA ARG A 138 14.89 -15.10 55.59
C ARG A 138 16.07 -14.30 55.03
N SER A 139 15.77 -13.51 53.99
CA SER A 139 16.38 -12.20 53.76
C SER A 139 15.28 -11.17 53.49
N VAL A 140 15.30 -10.13 54.32
CA VAL A 140 14.36 -9.00 54.31
C VAL A 140 14.77 -8.08 53.16
N ALA A 141 14.13 -8.23 52.00
CA ALA A 141 14.33 -7.33 50.87
C ALA A 141 13.12 -6.40 50.74
N ALA A 142 13.39 -5.11 50.88
CA ALA A 142 12.45 -4.01 50.76
C ALA A 142 11.61 -4.13 49.48
N SER A 143 10.29 -4.27 49.67
CA SER A 143 9.29 -4.24 48.61
C SER A 143 9.17 -2.81 48.08
N SER A 144 10.05 -2.44 47.15
CA SER A 144 9.79 -1.29 46.29
C SER A 144 8.65 -1.69 45.35
N LYS A 145 7.49 -1.05 45.54
CA LYS A 145 6.32 -1.16 44.66
C LYS A 145 6.68 -0.59 43.29
N LEU A 146 7.38 -1.39 42.47
CA LEU A 146 7.52 -1.17 41.04
C LEU A 146 6.13 -1.28 40.43
N LYS A 147 5.48 -0.12 40.26
CA LYS A 147 4.25 0.06 39.52
C LYS A 147 4.52 -0.46 38.11
N LYS A 148 4.14 -1.72 37.86
CA LYS A 148 4.24 -2.39 36.57
C LYS A 148 3.47 -1.54 35.57
N ARG A 149 4.18 -0.67 34.85
CA ARG A 149 3.61 0.08 33.73
C ARG A 149 3.12 -1.00 32.77
N ALA A 150 1.82 -0.96 32.46
CA ALA A 150 1.26 -1.81 31.43
C ALA A 150 2.17 -1.71 30.20
N PRO A 151 2.50 -2.83 29.51
CA PRO A 151 3.26 -2.78 28.28
C PRO A 151 2.55 -1.78 27.37
N GLY A 152 3.18 -0.64 27.12
CA GLY A 152 2.61 0.39 26.26
C GLY A 152 2.35 -0.27 24.92
N ASP A 153 1.12 -0.14 24.43
CA ASP A 153 0.71 -0.68 23.14
C ASP A 153 1.68 -0.15 22.07
N SER A 154 2.68 -0.95 21.75
CA SER A 154 3.69 -0.67 20.73
C SER A 154 3.13 -0.91 19.34
N SER A 155 1.81 -0.91 19.18
CA SER A 155 1.13 -1.19 17.91
C SER A 155 1.36 -0.11 16.86
N GLY A 156 2.05 0.99 17.19
CA GLY A 156 2.44 2.05 16.25
C GLY A 156 1.27 2.89 15.73
N SER A 157 0.05 2.36 15.73
CA SER A 157 -1.18 3.05 15.37
C SER A 157 -1.59 4.00 16.48
N LYS A 158 -1.50 5.29 16.21
CA LYS A 158 -1.99 6.35 17.09
C LYS A 158 -3.48 6.55 16.82
N ASP A 159 -4.29 6.53 17.88
CA ASP A 159 -5.73 6.82 17.76
C ASP A 159 -5.97 8.32 17.51
N PHE A 160 -7.17 8.70 17.10
CA PHE A 160 -7.56 10.10 16.89
C PHE A 160 -7.37 10.95 18.15
N ASP A 161 -7.66 10.41 19.33
CA ASP A 161 -7.43 11.11 20.61
C ASP A 161 -5.96 11.54 20.79
N TYR A 162 -5.02 10.75 20.28
CA TYR A 162 -3.61 11.13 20.28
C TYR A 162 -3.38 12.40 19.43
N TYR A 163 -3.96 12.46 18.24
CA TYR A 163 -3.81 13.62 17.36
C TYR A 163 -4.62 14.84 17.82
N LEU A 164 -5.69 14.64 18.59
CA LEU A 164 -6.49 15.74 19.15
C LEU A 164 -5.80 16.39 20.36
N HIS A 165 -5.14 15.61 21.21
CA HIS A 165 -4.68 16.09 22.51
C HIS A 165 -3.16 16.13 22.69
N LEU A 166 -2.41 15.31 21.95
CA LEU A 166 -0.99 15.08 22.24
C LEU A 166 -0.04 15.57 21.15
N ILE A 167 -0.51 15.77 19.92
CA ILE A 167 0.35 16.29 18.87
C ILE A 167 0.59 17.80 19.08
N LYS A 168 1.85 18.18 19.23
CA LYS A 168 2.28 19.57 19.27
C LYS A 168 3.02 19.87 17.98
N LEU A 169 2.66 20.97 17.30
CA LEU A 169 3.42 21.43 16.14
C LEU A 169 4.81 21.82 16.59
N LYS A 170 5.83 21.27 15.93
CA LYS A 170 7.22 21.66 16.15
C LYS A 170 7.50 22.92 15.31
N PRO A 171 7.76 24.10 15.92
CA PRO A 171 7.89 25.35 15.18
C PRO A 171 9.08 25.34 14.21
N ASN A 172 10.16 24.65 14.56
CA ASN A 172 11.42 24.65 13.82
C ASN A 172 11.63 23.37 12.99
N MET A 173 10.58 22.72 12.50
CA MET A 173 10.77 21.63 11.54
C MET A 173 11.44 22.17 10.27
N PRO A 174 12.26 21.39 9.55
CA PRO A 174 12.75 21.78 8.24
C PRO A 174 11.59 21.86 7.24
N THR A 175 11.72 22.72 6.23
CA THR A 175 10.76 22.77 5.10
C THR A 175 11.25 21.76 4.07
N LEU A 176 10.38 20.82 3.70
CA LEU A 176 10.69 19.84 2.66
C LEU A 176 10.88 20.54 1.32
N THR A 177 11.88 20.09 0.58
CA THR A 177 12.10 20.40 -0.83
C THR A 177 10.96 19.84 -1.69
N ASN A 178 10.87 20.28 -2.95
CA ASN A 178 9.82 19.77 -3.85
C ASN A 178 9.94 18.26 -4.10
N ASP A 179 11.18 17.75 -4.18
CA ASP A 179 11.46 16.33 -4.40
C ASP A 179 11.05 15.50 -3.18
N GLU A 180 11.40 15.96 -1.97
CA GLU A 180 10.96 15.33 -0.72
C GLU A 180 9.43 15.38 -0.55
N LEU A 181 8.78 16.47 -0.97
CA LEU A 181 7.31 16.55 -0.97
C LEU A 181 6.70 15.52 -1.93
N GLU A 182 7.32 15.30 -3.08
CA GLU A 182 6.84 14.31 -4.03
C GLU A 182 7.07 12.89 -3.53
N GLU A 183 8.21 12.62 -2.89
CA GLU A 183 8.51 11.34 -2.24
C GLU A 183 7.52 11.02 -1.11
N HIS A 184 7.25 11.98 -0.24
CA HIS A 184 6.38 11.76 0.92
C HIS A 184 4.89 11.81 0.59
N PHE A 185 4.48 12.64 -0.37
CA PHE A 185 3.06 12.93 -0.61
C PHE A 185 2.58 12.66 -2.05
N GLY A 186 3.47 12.34 -3.00
CA GLY A 186 3.09 12.07 -4.39
C GLY A 186 2.15 10.86 -4.55
N THR A 187 2.26 9.89 -3.64
CA THR A 187 1.42 8.68 -3.56
C THR A 187 0.35 8.77 -2.46
N GLN A 188 0.02 9.97 -1.98
CA GLN A 188 -1.07 10.16 -1.02
C GLN A 188 -2.30 10.68 -1.74
N ILE A 189 -3.48 10.27 -1.30
CA ILE A 189 -4.76 10.78 -1.82
C ILE A 189 -5.00 12.18 -1.26
N TYR A 190 -5.52 13.09 -2.08
CA TYR A 190 -5.90 14.44 -1.69
C TYR A 190 -7.40 14.63 -1.83
N TYR A 191 -8.02 15.17 -0.77
CA TYR A 191 -9.41 15.59 -0.78
C TYR A 191 -9.51 17.12 -0.76
N LYS A 192 -10.08 17.71 -1.82
CA LYS A 192 -10.21 19.18 -1.96
C LYS A 192 -8.88 19.91 -1.68
N GLY A 193 -7.80 19.40 -2.27
CA GLY A 193 -6.44 19.94 -2.11
C GLY A 193 -5.81 19.69 -0.74
N THR A 194 -6.36 18.78 0.07
CA THR A 194 -5.88 18.47 1.42
C THR A 194 -5.41 17.01 1.46
N PRO A 195 -4.17 16.70 1.88
CA PRO A 195 -3.69 15.33 1.92
C PRO A 195 -4.52 14.50 2.90
N MET A 196 -4.82 13.25 2.53
CA MET A 196 -5.47 12.24 3.36
C MET A 196 -4.45 11.20 3.78
N LEU A 197 -4.19 11.09 5.08
CA LEU A 197 -3.18 10.20 5.64
C LEU A 197 -3.82 9.13 6.52
N SER A 198 -3.42 7.87 6.31
CA SER A 198 -3.86 6.77 7.17
C SER A 198 -3.09 6.76 8.49
N THR A 199 -3.79 6.85 9.62
CA THR A 199 -3.20 6.79 10.97
C THR A 199 -2.46 5.48 11.28
N LYS A 200 -2.70 4.42 10.48
CA LYS A 200 -1.96 3.16 10.59
C LYS A 200 -0.65 3.16 9.79
N ALA A 201 -0.60 3.91 8.69
CA ALA A 201 0.49 3.82 7.71
C ALA A 201 1.52 4.95 7.85
N VAL A 202 1.13 6.11 8.40
CA VAL A 202 2.02 7.27 8.47
C VAL A 202 2.51 7.56 9.89
N SER A 203 3.76 7.99 10.00
CA SER A 203 4.32 8.49 11.24
C SER A 203 3.77 9.88 11.60
N GLU A 204 3.93 10.27 12.86
CA GLU A 204 3.62 11.63 13.33
C GLU A 204 4.40 12.71 12.58
N THR A 205 5.66 12.43 12.20
CA THR A 205 6.48 13.40 11.46
C THR A 205 5.89 13.74 10.10
N VAL A 206 5.32 12.76 9.38
CA VAL A 206 4.62 13.00 8.11
C VAL A 206 3.39 13.88 8.30
N VAL A 207 2.61 13.63 9.37
CA VAL A 207 1.45 14.48 9.72
C VAL A 207 1.89 15.92 10.04
N GLN A 208 2.97 16.09 10.80
CA GLN A 208 3.53 17.41 11.11
C GLN A 208 4.04 18.11 9.84
N HIS A 209 4.69 17.40 8.91
CA HIS A 209 5.09 17.96 7.63
C HIS A 209 3.87 18.36 6.79
N ALA A 210 2.82 17.54 6.75
CA ALA A 210 1.60 17.88 6.03
C ALA A 210 0.94 19.15 6.58
N LEU A 211 0.81 19.26 7.91
CA LEU A 211 0.28 20.46 8.58
C LEU A 211 1.16 21.69 8.33
N LYS A 212 2.49 21.53 8.33
CA LYS A 212 3.40 22.64 8.05
C LYS A 212 3.31 23.13 6.61
N HIS A 213 3.24 22.23 5.63
CA HIS A 213 3.28 22.57 4.21
C HIS A 213 1.91 22.97 3.64
N PHE A 214 0.85 22.26 4.02
CA PHE A 214 -0.49 22.45 3.47
C PHE A 214 -1.42 23.23 4.41
N GLY A 215 -1.03 23.42 5.68
CA GLY A 215 -1.85 24.07 6.71
C GLY A 215 -3.01 23.21 7.21
N LYS A 216 -3.26 22.05 6.61
CA LYS A 216 -4.38 21.16 6.92
C LYS A 216 -4.11 19.74 6.44
N VAL A 217 -4.77 18.77 7.06
CA VAL A 217 -4.66 17.34 6.75
C VAL A 217 -5.93 16.59 7.16
N TRP A 218 -6.29 15.57 6.38
CA TRP A 218 -7.29 14.58 6.78
C TRP A 218 -6.59 13.35 7.32
N LEU A 219 -7.01 12.88 8.49
CA LEU A 219 -6.58 11.62 9.06
C LEU A 219 -7.67 10.57 8.88
N ILE A 220 -7.29 9.40 8.35
CA ILE A 220 -8.15 8.24 8.19
C ILE A 220 -7.81 7.23 9.28
N GLY A 221 -8.80 6.96 10.13
CA GLY A 221 -8.71 6.03 11.24
C GLY A 221 -9.21 4.63 10.87
N PRO A 222 -8.84 3.60 11.64
CA PRO A 222 -9.59 2.36 11.60
C PRO A 222 -11.07 2.63 11.88
N ALA A 223 -11.90 1.76 11.30
CA ALA A 223 -13.32 1.72 11.62
C ALA A 223 -13.51 1.55 13.14
N SER A 224 -14.49 2.27 13.69
CA SER A 224 -14.81 2.14 15.12
C SER A 224 -15.28 0.73 15.44
N SER A 225 -15.11 0.26 16.67
CA SER A 225 -15.66 -1.04 17.11
C SER A 225 -17.18 -1.18 16.90
N ALA A 226 -17.89 -0.05 16.73
CA ALA A 226 -19.33 0.01 16.52
C ALA A 226 -19.78 -0.04 15.04
N GLY A 227 -18.87 -0.17 14.06
CA GLY A 227 -19.28 -0.30 12.65
C GLY A 227 -18.13 -0.39 11.64
N ASP A 228 -18.46 -0.71 10.39
CA ASP A 228 -17.49 -0.97 9.31
C ASP A 228 -16.94 0.30 8.63
N VAL A 229 -17.32 1.48 9.11
CA VAL A 229 -16.97 2.75 8.48
C VAL A 229 -15.72 3.34 9.10
N SER A 230 -14.71 3.64 8.28
CA SER A 230 -13.51 4.37 8.68
C SER A 230 -13.87 5.69 9.36
N ARG A 231 -13.14 6.04 10.41
CA ARG A 231 -13.27 7.35 11.04
C ARG A 231 -12.45 8.37 10.26
N TYR A 232 -12.90 9.62 10.23
CA TYR A 232 -12.22 10.73 9.58
C TYR A 232 -12.05 11.89 10.57
N LEU A 233 -10.87 12.51 10.57
CA LEU A 233 -10.58 13.69 11.36
C LEU A 233 -9.88 14.72 10.48
N HIS A 234 -10.41 15.94 10.40
CA HIS A 234 -9.77 17.03 9.69
C HIS A 234 -9.03 17.91 10.68
N LEU A 235 -7.72 18.02 10.53
CA LEU A 235 -6.90 18.91 11.34
C LEU A 235 -6.48 20.11 10.51
N GLN A 236 -6.67 21.30 11.05
CA GLN A 236 -6.23 22.54 10.42
C GLN A 236 -5.37 23.35 11.38
N LYS A 237 -4.29 23.92 10.86
CA LYS A 237 -3.47 24.89 11.59
C LYS A 237 -4.17 26.25 11.56
N VAL A 238 -4.35 26.84 12.73
CA VAL A 238 -4.91 28.19 12.91
C VAL A 238 -4.00 29.01 13.82
N MET A 239 -4.02 30.33 13.65
CA MET A 239 -3.31 31.26 14.53
C MET A 239 -4.28 31.76 15.60
N GLU A 240 -3.98 31.51 16.87
CA GLU A 240 -4.72 32.05 18.00
C GLU A 240 -3.73 32.68 18.99
N ASN A 241 -3.88 33.97 19.29
CA ASN A 241 -3.00 34.72 20.19
C ASN A 241 -1.49 34.62 19.84
N ASP A 242 -1.16 34.77 18.55
CA ASP A 242 0.20 34.60 18.01
C ASP A 242 0.82 33.19 18.19
N GLU A 243 0.03 32.22 18.65
CA GLU A 243 0.44 30.82 18.75
C GLU A 243 -0.21 29.98 17.64
N GLU A 244 0.58 29.06 17.07
CA GLU A 244 0.10 28.08 16.10
C GLU A 244 -0.58 26.93 16.83
N ILE A 245 -1.91 26.86 16.74
CA ILE A 245 -2.69 25.78 17.32
C ILE A 245 -3.31 24.90 16.23
N LEU A 246 -3.74 23.71 16.63
CA LEU A 246 -4.47 22.78 15.76
C LEU A 246 -5.94 22.80 16.11
N ASP A 247 -6.76 23.16 15.14
CA ASP A 247 -8.21 23.15 15.23
C ASP A 247 -8.73 21.85 14.58
N PRO A 248 -9.32 20.93 15.37
CA PRO A 248 -9.97 19.74 14.85
C PRO A 248 -11.35 20.09 14.31
N LEU A 249 -11.48 20.09 12.99
CA LEU A 249 -12.76 20.23 12.34
C LEU A 249 -13.45 18.86 12.29
N THR A 250 -14.70 18.83 12.73
CA THR A 250 -15.61 17.66 12.63
C THR A 250 -16.68 17.90 11.57
N PRO A 251 -16.29 18.05 10.28
CA PRO A 251 -17.26 18.18 9.21
C PRO A 251 -18.13 16.93 9.09
N ASP A 252 -19.26 17.04 8.39
CA ASP A 252 -20.04 15.86 8.00
C ASP A 252 -19.11 14.88 7.28
N TRP A 253 -18.92 13.71 7.88
CA TRP A 253 -17.98 12.71 7.39
C TRP A 253 -18.56 11.94 6.19
N LYS A 254 -19.89 11.96 6.01
CA LYS A 254 -20.55 11.15 4.97
C LYS A 254 -20.07 11.49 3.55
N PRO A 255 -19.99 12.78 3.13
CA PRO A 255 -19.45 13.13 1.81
C PRO A 255 -18.00 12.69 1.63
N VAL A 256 -17.18 12.87 2.67
CA VAL A 256 -15.75 12.47 2.65
C VAL A 256 -15.63 10.97 2.46
N HIS A 257 -16.44 10.19 3.18
CA HIS A 257 -16.46 8.74 3.06
C HIS A 257 -16.89 8.28 1.65
N GLN A 258 -17.95 8.87 1.10
CA GLN A 258 -18.41 8.58 -0.26
C GLN A 258 -17.33 8.88 -1.30
N ASP A 259 -16.65 10.02 -1.17
CA ASP A 259 -15.57 10.42 -2.06
C ASP A 259 -14.37 9.47 -1.93
N VAL A 260 -13.99 9.06 -0.72
CA VAL A 260 -12.92 8.07 -0.48
C VAL A 260 -13.25 6.71 -1.08
N GLU A 261 -14.49 6.24 -0.94
CA GLU A 261 -14.94 4.99 -1.57
C GLU A 261 -14.91 5.09 -3.10
N ALA A 262 -15.27 6.25 -3.67
CA ALA A 262 -15.16 6.49 -5.11
C ALA A 262 -13.68 6.48 -5.57
N VAL A 263 -12.77 7.08 -4.80
CA VAL A 263 -11.33 7.03 -5.06
C VAL A 263 -10.82 5.59 -5.02
N ARG A 264 -11.18 4.82 -3.98
CA ARG A 264 -10.80 3.40 -3.87
C ARG A 264 -11.29 2.58 -5.06
N LYS A 265 -12.55 2.73 -5.45
CA LYS A 265 -13.12 2.06 -6.63
C LYS A 265 -12.37 2.45 -7.91
N PHE A 266 -11.99 3.71 -8.05
CA PHE A 266 -11.20 4.17 -9.18
C PHE A 266 -9.81 3.50 -9.24
N GLY A 267 -9.11 3.40 -8.10
CA GLY A 267 -7.83 2.69 -8.02
C GLY A 267 -7.94 1.20 -8.33
N LEU A 268 -8.99 0.54 -7.84
CA LEU A 268 -9.28 -0.86 -8.18
C LEU A 268 -9.54 -1.04 -9.69
N GLN A 269 -10.13 -0.04 -10.35
CA GLN A 269 -10.51 -0.11 -11.76
C GLN A 269 -9.35 0.20 -12.72
N TYR A 270 -8.49 1.16 -12.38
CA TYR A 270 -7.46 1.71 -13.29
C TYR A 270 -6.02 1.63 -12.73
N GLY A 271 -5.84 1.06 -11.54
CA GLY A 271 -4.54 0.95 -10.88
C GLY A 271 -4.09 2.20 -10.12
N ASP A 272 -3.01 2.02 -9.35
CA ASP A 272 -2.47 3.02 -8.42
C ASP A 272 -1.96 4.28 -9.12
N ASN A 273 -1.25 4.15 -10.24
CA ASN A 273 -0.74 5.31 -10.97
C ASN A 273 -1.87 6.20 -11.49
N ALA A 274 -2.95 5.62 -12.03
CA ALA A 274 -4.12 6.40 -12.43
C ALA A 274 -4.76 7.09 -11.21
N LEU A 275 -4.87 6.36 -10.09
CA LEU A 275 -5.42 6.89 -8.85
C LEU A 275 -4.61 8.09 -8.34
N TYR A 276 -3.28 8.01 -8.30
CA TYR A 276 -2.42 9.11 -7.82
C TYR A 276 -2.26 10.23 -8.85
N LEU A 277 -2.42 9.96 -10.15
CA LEU A 277 -2.56 11.02 -11.15
C LEU A 277 -3.83 11.83 -10.91
N ARG A 278 -4.97 11.16 -10.71
CA ARG A 278 -6.27 11.82 -10.60
C ARG A 278 -6.55 12.45 -9.24
N TYR A 279 -6.26 11.70 -8.18
CA TYR A 279 -6.61 12.04 -6.80
C TYR A 279 -5.38 12.25 -5.92
N GLY A 280 -4.16 12.23 -6.47
CA GLY A 280 -2.95 12.53 -5.72
C GLY A 280 -2.74 14.03 -5.51
N ARG A 281 -1.49 14.43 -5.29
CA ARG A 281 -1.13 15.84 -5.07
C ARG A 281 -1.60 16.72 -6.24
N PRO A 282 -2.33 17.82 -5.97
CA PRO A 282 -2.82 18.71 -7.02
C PRO A 282 -1.67 19.38 -7.77
N PHE A 283 -1.89 19.67 -9.06
CA PHE A 283 -0.92 20.38 -9.89
C PHE A 283 -0.94 21.88 -9.62
N ALA A 284 0.13 22.58 -10.03
CA ALA A 284 0.18 24.03 -9.90
C ALA A 284 -0.93 24.68 -10.76
N LYS A 285 -1.66 25.63 -10.17
CA LYS A 285 -2.70 26.41 -10.86
C LYS A 285 -2.13 27.04 -12.13
N ARG A 286 -2.89 26.96 -13.23
CA ARG A 286 -2.51 27.57 -14.49
C ARG A 286 -2.83 29.05 -14.47
N LYS A 287 -1.87 29.88 -14.88
CA LYS A 287 -2.06 31.34 -14.93
C LYS A 287 -3.20 31.64 -15.90
N LYS A 288 -4.30 32.16 -15.36
CA LYS A 288 -5.30 32.82 -16.21
C LYS A 288 -4.60 33.98 -16.90
N PRO A 289 -4.89 34.26 -18.18
CA PRO A 289 -4.52 35.56 -18.72
C PRO A 289 -5.10 36.58 -17.75
N GLY A 290 -4.23 37.41 -17.17
CA GLY A 290 -4.67 38.42 -16.25
C GLY A 290 -5.70 39.25 -16.99
N PHE A 291 -6.96 39.17 -16.57
CA PHE A 291 -7.99 40.11 -16.98
C PHE A 291 -7.63 41.43 -16.29
N LEU A 292 -6.56 42.06 -16.78
CA LEU A 292 -6.28 43.47 -16.55
C LEU A 292 -7.49 44.17 -17.16
N GLY A 293 -8.48 44.48 -16.32
CA GLY A 293 -9.69 45.24 -16.63
C GLY A 293 -9.41 46.66 -17.13
N PHE A 294 -8.18 46.96 -17.53
CA PHE A 294 -7.84 48.13 -18.31
C PHE A 294 -8.15 47.83 -19.76
N LYS A 295 -9.35 48.24 -20.19
CA LYS A 295 -9.64 48.71 -21.56
C LYS A 295 -8.68 49.84 -21.93
N ALA A 296 -7.38 49.57 -21.93
CA ALA A 296 -6.37 50.45 -22.47
C ALA A 296 -6.54 50.39 -23.99
N PRO A 297 -6.88 51.50 -24.66
CA PRO A 297 -7.00 51.53 -26.11
C PRO A 297 -5.60 51.34 -26.71
N GLY A 298 -5.22 50.07 -26.95
CA GLY A 298 -3.88 49.71 -27.43
C GLY A 298 -3.53 48.21 -27.47
N TRP A 299 -4.48 47.30 -27.27
CA TRP A 299 -4.23 45.86 -27.08
C TRP A 299 -3.65 45.06 -28.27
N LYS A 300 -3.41 45.70 -29.42
CA LYS A 300 -2.76 45.04 -30.58
C LYS A 300 -1.31 44.60 -30.32
N ILE A 301 -0.72 44.91 -29.17
CA ILE A 301 0.68 44.58 -28.86
C ILE A 301 0.83 43.24 -28.10
N VAL A 302 -0.25 42.67 -27.54
CA VAL A 302 -0.14 41.48 -26.67
C VAL A 302 0.01 40.16 -27.46
N GLU A 303 -0.43 40.10 -28.73
CA GLU A 303 -0.19 38.92 -29.58
C GLU A 303 1.31 38.66 -29.81
N LYS A 304 2.17 39.69 -29.71
CA LYS A 304 3.63 39.52 -29.87
C LYS A 304 4.33 38.98 -28.64
N ALA A 305 3.70 39.00 -27.46
CA ALA A 305 4.33 38.52 -26.22
C ALA A 305 4.17 37.01 -25.99
N GLY A 306 3.45 36.29 -26.86
CA GLY A 306 3.31 34.83 -26.76
C GLY A 306 2.58 34.32 -25.51
N ILE A 307 1.92 35.19 -24.74
CA ILE A 307 1.14 34.80 -23.56
C ILE A 307 -0.20 34.22 -24.06
N ARG A 308 -0.20 32.93 -24.40
CA ARG A 308 -1.42 32.21 -24.76
C ARG A 308 -2.27 32.01 -23.51
N GLU A 309 -3.55 32.37 -23.61
CA GLU A 309 -4.55 32.01 -22.62
C GLU A 309 -4.55 30.50 -22.44
N TYR A 310 -4.51 30.05 -21.18
CA TYR A 310 -4.61 28.63 -20.89
C TYR A 310 -5.99 28.11 -21.32
N LYS A 311 -6.00 27.19 -22.29
CA LYS A 311 -7.19 26.44 -22.72
C LYS A 311 -7.04 24.99 -22.29
N VAL A 312 -8.06 24.46 -21.61
CA VAL A 312 -8.13 23.03 -21.27
C VAL A 312 -8.08 22.22 -22.58
N PRO A 313 -7.16 21.24 -22.71
CA PRO A 313 -7.07 20.42 -23.91
C PRO A 313 -8.39 19.71 -24.23
N GLU A 314 -8.76 19.65 -25.51
CA GLU A 314 -9.97 18.93 -25.92
C GLU A 314 -9.68 17.43 -26.01
N TRP A 315 -10.64 16.59 -25.59
CA TRP A 315 -10.45 15.13 -25.59
C TRP A 315 -10.10 14.55 -26.96
N LYS A 316 -10.59 15.16 -28.05
CA LYS A 316 -10.28 14.75 -29.42
C LYS A 316 -8.81 14.98 -29.77
N ASP A 317 -8.18 16.00 -29.19
CA ASP A 317 -6.77 16.30 -29.41
C ASP A 317 -5.89 15.33 -28.63
N ILE A 318 -6.28 15.00 -27.39
CA ILE A 318 -5.59 14.00 -26.57
C ILE A 318 -5.65 12.62 -27.25
N GLU A 319 -6.81 12.22 -27.75
CA GLU A 319 -7.02 10.93 -28.43
C GLU A 319 -6.12 10.76 -29.65
N LYS A 320 -5.85 11.84 -30.41
CA LYS A 320 -5.02 11.83 -31.63
C LYS A 320 -3.51 11.81 -31.36
N GLN A 321 -3.07 11.87 -30.11
CA GLN A 321 -1.65 11.91 -29.79
C GLN A 321 -0.96 10.58 -30.11
N SER A 322 0.25 10.72 -30.66
CA SER A 322 1.14 9.60 -30.98
C SER A 322 1.89 9.07 -29.76
N THR A 323 2.20 9.95 -28.79
CA THR A 323 2.91 9.55 -27.57
C THR A 323 1.91 8.90 -26.62
N ILE A 324 2.15 7.63 -26.30
CA ILE A 324 1.33 6.86 -25.36
C ILE A 324 2.28 6.27 -24.32
N TYR A 325 2.00 6.52 -23.05
CA TYR A 325 2.78 5.97 -21.94
C TYR A 325 2.16 4.66 -21.44
N ASN A 326 3.00 3.71 -21.03
CA ASN A 326 2.53 2.55 -20.30
C ASN A 326 2.25 2.94 -18.86
N LEU A 327 0.98 2.91 -18.43
CA LEU A 327 0.57 3.40 -17.11
C LEU A 327 1.27 2.68 -15.95
N ARG A 328 1.69 1.42 -16.12
CA ARG A 328 2.25 0.60 -15.04
C ARG A 328 3.75 0.50 -15.05
N GLU A 329 4.34 0.51 -16.23
CA GLU A 329 5.80 0.48 -16.38
C GLU A 329 6.42 1.86 -16.18
N THR A 330 5.71 2.93 -16.56
CA THR A 330 6.18 4.31 -16.37
C THR A 330 6.00 4.72 -14.92
N GLY A 331 7.07 5.21 -14.29
CA GLY A 331 7.01 5.69 -12.91
C GLY A 331 6.07 6.89 -12.74
N LEU A 332 5.34 6.95 -11.62
CA LEU A 332 4.43 8.05 -11.30
C LEU A 332 5.08 9.46 -11.43
N PRO A 333 6.33 9.70 -10.98
CA PRO A 333 6.96 11.01 -11.13
C PRO A 333 7.11 11.46 -12.60
N GLU A 334 7.42 10.53 -13.50
CA GLU A 334 7.55 10.83 -14.94
C GLU A 334 6.18 11.15 -15.56
N LEU A 335 5.15 10.36 -15.23
CA LEU A 335 3.78 10.60 -15.69
C LEU A 335 3.26 11.97 -15.22
N ARG A 336 3.52 12.32 -13.95
CA ARG A 336 3.15 13.62 -13.37
C ARG A 336 3.94 14.76 -14.02
N ALA A 337 5.25 14.61 -14.21
CA ALA A 337 6.06 15.62 -14.87
C ALA A 337 5.60 15.88 -16.32
N HIS A 338 5.24 14.84 -17.07
CA HIS A 338 4.69 14.99 -18.41
C HIS A 338 3.33 15.69 -18.38
N LEU A 339 2.41 15.25 -17.51
CA LEU A 339 1.09 15.86 -17.37
C LEU A 339 1.18 17.34 -16.95
N ASP A 340 2.13 17.70 -16.07
CA ASP A 340 2.36 19.09 -15.70
C ASP A 340 2.90 19.91 -16.87
N LYS A 341 3.86 19.36 -17.63
CA LYS A 341 4.48 20.06 -18.75
C LYS A 341 3.50 20.28 -19.92
N GLU A 342 2.81 19.22 -20.33
CA GLU A 342 1.99 19.23 -21.54
C GLU A 342 0.50 19.56 -21.26
N ASN A 343 0.08 19.55 -19.98
CA ASN A 343 -1.31 19.73 -19.52
C ASN A 343 -2.28 18.62 -19.91
N TYR A 344 -1.78 17.56 -20.53
CA TYR A 344 -2.51 16.35 -20.84
C TYR A 344 -1.57 15.15 -20.76
N LEU A 345 -2.14 13.96 -20.74
CA LEU A 345 -1.41 12.70 -20.78
C LEU A 345 -2.32 11.63 -21.38
N LYS A 346 -1.79 10.89 -22.36
CA LYS A 346 -2.43 9.70 -22.93
C LYS A 346 -1.64 8.47 -22.48
N VAL A 347 -2.33 7.51 -21.88
CA VAL A 347 -1.71 6.27 -21.39
C VAL A 347 -2.48 5.05 -21.88
N HIS A 348 -1.79 3.92 -22.01
CA HIS A 348 -2.42 2.61 -22.11
C HIS A 348 -2.23 1.87 -20.77
N ASP A 349 -3.27 1.21 -20.29
CA ASP A 349 -3.19 0.27 -19.17
C ASP A 349 -3.15 -1.15 -19.75
N PRO A 350 -2.00 -1.85 -19.68
CA PRO A 350 -1.85 -3.19 -20.26
C PRO A 350 -2.62 -4.28 -19.49
N LEU A 351 -3.27 -3.93 -18.37
CA LEU A 351 -3.78 -4.90 -17.41
C LEU A 351 -5.30 -5.03 -17.43
N HIS A 352 -5.75 -5.72 -18.47
CA HIS A 352 -6.56 -6.89 -18.18
C HIS A 352 -5.61 -8.06 -17.94
N ASP A 353 -5.24 -8.32 -16.67
CA ASP A 353 -4.65 -9.62 -16.33
C ASP A 353 -5.74 -10.68 -16.58
N PRO A 354 -5.57 -11.59 -17.56
CA PRO A 354 -6.57 -12.61 -17.88
C PRO A 354 -6.85 -13.53 -16.70
N LEU A 355 -5.96 -13.58 -15.69
CA LEU A 355 -6.17 -14.37 -14.48
C LEU A 355 -7.36 -13.89 -13.63
N HIS A 356 -7.75 -12.61 -13.70
CA HIS A 356 -8.86 -12.09 -12.90
C HIS A 356 -10.23 -12.17 -13.61
N ASP A 357 -10.25 -12.28 -14.93
CA ASP A 357 -11.45 -12.65 -15.67
C ASP A 357 -11.08 -13.26 -17.03
N PRO A 358 -11.07 -14.60 -17.16
CA PRO A 358 -10.69 -15.29 -18.39
C PRO A 358 -11.70 -15.08 -19.54
N ARG A 359 -12.79 -14.36 -19.30
CA ARG A 359 -13.81 -14.05 -20.32
C ARG A 359 -13.54 -12.73 -21.05
N LEU A 360 -12.61 -11.91 -20.57
CA LEU A 360 -12.28 -10.64 -21.20
C LEU A 360 -11.18 -10.85 -22.24
N ASP A 361 -11.42 -10.33 -23.43
CA ASP A 361 -10.53 -10.48 -24.58
C ASP A 361 -9.12 -9.98 -24.20
N PRO A 362 -8.08 -10.83 -24.25
CA PRO A 362 -6.72 -10.48 -23.86
C PRO A 362 -6.09 -9.34 -24.69
N LEU A 363 -6.80 -8.85 -25.72
CA LEU A 363 -6.39 -7.71 -26.57
C LEU A 363 -7.01 -6.37 -26.18
N HIS A 364 -7.87 -6.29 -25.15
CA HIS A 364 -8.44 -5.00 -24.74
C HIS A 364 -7.47 -4.17 -23.89
N GLU A 365 -6.50 -3.54 -24.55
CA GLU A 365 -5.75 -2.43 -23.98
C GLU A 365 -6.72 -1.29 -23.67
N LYS A 366 -6.76 -0.88 -22.39
CA LYS A 366 -7.56 0.29 -22.00
C LYS A 366 -6.77 1.54 -22.29
N LEU A 367 -7.32 2.39 -23.16
CA LEU A 367 -6.73 3.67 -23.47
C LEU A 367 -7.35 4.75 -22.57
N LEU A 368 -6.53 5.45 -21.80
CA LEU A 368 -6.97 6.43 -20.81
C LEU A 368 -6.37 7.81 -21.12
N GLY A 369 -7.16 8.86 -20.86
CA GLY A 369 -6.77 10.25 -21.01
C GLY A 369 -6.86 11.01 -19.70
N PHE A 370 -5.83 11.80 -19.43
CA PHE A 370 -5.79 12.76 -18.33
C PHE A 370 -5.57 14.15 -18.91
N ALA A 371 -6.23 15.15 -18.34
CA ALA A 371 -6.04 16.56 -18.68
C ALA A 371 -6.06 17.39 -17.40
N LEU A 372 -5.30 18.48 -17.38
CA LEU A 372 -5.40 19.44 -16.30
C LEU A 372 -6.51 20.44 -16.58
N ASP A 373 -7.17 20.91 -15.53
CA ASP A 373 -7.99 22.11 -15.59
C ASP A 373 -7.19 23.36 -15.18
N LYS A 374 -7.84 24.52 -15.20
CA LYS A 374 -7.24 25.81 -14.82
C LYS A 374 -6.76 25.85 -13.36
N ASP A 375 -7.40 25.09 -12.48
CA ASP A 375 -7.14 25.07 -11.05
C ASP A 375 -6.10 23.98 -10.68
N GLY A 376 -5.58 23.25 -11.68
CA GLY A 376 -4.62 22.17 -11.49
C GLY A 376 -5.26 20.84 -11.08
N SER A 377 -6.58 20.72 -11.18
CA SER A 377 -7.30 19.46 -10.95
C SER A 377 -7.19 18.58 -12.19
N VAL A 378 -7.18 17.28 -12.00
CA VAL A 378 -7.06 16.31 -13.10
C VAL A 378 -8.43 15.84 -13.55
N LEU A 379 -8.73 16.10 -14.82
CA LEU A 379 -9.84 15.53 -15.56
C LEU A 379 -9.43 14.17 -16.12
N PHE A 380 -10.38 13.24 -16.20
CA PHE A 380 -10.14 11.87 -16.64
C PHE A 380 -11.18 11.42 -17.66
N LYS A 381 -10.74 10.68 -18.68
CA LYS A 381 -11.59 10.02 -19.66
C LYS A 381 -11.09 8.61 -19.97
N ASP A 382 -12.00 7.65 -20.00
CA ASP A 382 -11.75 6.29 -20.51
C ASP A 382 -12.14 6.26 -22.01
N PHE A 383 -11.16 6.07 -22.89
CA PHE A 383 -11.38 6.00 -24.34
C PHE A 383 -11.78 4.60 -24.81
N SER A 384 -11.70 3.58 -23.95
CA SER A 384 -11.98 2.18 -24.31
C SER A 384 -13.42 1.96 -24.80
N GLN A 385 -14.35 2.86 -24.46
CA GLN A 385 -15.73 2.81 -24.94
C GLN A 385 -15.88 3.15 -26.44
N HIS A 386 -14.91 3.85 -27.05
CA HIS A 386 -15.02 4.34 -28.43
C HIS A 386 -14.38 3.41 -29.46
N VAL A 387 -13.66 2.37 -29.02
CA VAL A 387 -12.91 1.45 -29.90
C VAL A 387 -13.78 0.25 -30.37
N ARG A 388 -15.02 0.12 -29.89
CA ARG A 388 -15.95 -0.98 -30.29
C ARG A 388 -16.74 -0.71 -31.59
N ALA A 389 -16.12 -0.08 -32.59
CA ALA A 389 -16.76 0.21 -33.88
C ALA A 389 -16.55 -0.91 -34.89
#